data_AF-A0A0U1LKV5-F1
#
_entry.id   AF-A0A0U1LKV5-F1
#
_cell.length_a   1.000
_cell.length_b   1.000
_cell.length_c   1.000
_cell.angle_alpha   90.00
_cell.angle_beta   90.00
_cell.angle_gamma   90.00
#
_symmetry.space_group_name_H-M   'P 1'
#
loop_
_entity.id
_entity.type
_entity.pdbx_description
1 polymer ?
#
loop_
_entity_poly.entity_id
_entity_poly.type
_entity_poly.pdbx_seq_one_letter_code
_entity_poly.pdbx_strand_id
1 'polypeptide(L)'
;MGTMQIAPRFVNSFDLNDIKTSSKQPSVRSHVARYQWKTHKRAAQKKGAREQFLPYRVEFSMDFRNDGAANASPETENRIPRLLGGYRVDPFRSYPVWRPYLPLVIDHLSMAVDIPEIDGPFNRGLLRTQWFSLAISSNALFLVILLLSTSHYAASHKHNKLKVDLFQLRYEAVWSINKALETSHQTVDDTLIGAVAKMASYEAMFGTLDTYDMHMRGLSRMIELRGGLCSLGLNGLLQRIVIWIDYNSAFLHGRSERYFPNTTLDDATPNPGNFLGAS
;
A
#
# COMPACT_ATOMS: atom_id res chain seq x y z
N MET A 1 -25.43 -33.00 -7.75
CA MET A 1 -25.66 -31.54 -7.66
C MET A 1 -24.31 -30.89 -7.39
N GLY A 2 -23.67 -30.31 -8.42
CA GLY A 2 -22.35 -29.70 -8.29
C GLY A 2 -22.48 -28.27 -7.77
N THR A 3 -21.89 -27.98 -6.62
CA THR A 3 -21.74 -26.63 -6.10
C THR A 3 -20.71 -25.89 -6.95
N MET A 4 -21.17 -24.92 -7.74
CA MET A 4 -20.30 -24.03 -8.50
C MET A 4 -19.60 -23.09 -7.50
N GLN A 5 -18.42 -23.48 -7.01
CA GLN A 5 -17.59 -22.61 -6.17
C GLN A 5 -16.98 -21.53 -7.05
N ILE A 6 -17.53 -20.32 -6.97
CA ILE A 6 -17.00 -19.14 -7.65
C ILE A 6 -15.68 -18.77 -6.96
N ALA A 7 -14.57 -18.88 -7.70
CA ALA A 7 -13.28 -18.40 -7.23
C ALA A 7 -13.34 -16.88 -7.03
N PRO A 8 -12.78 -16.32 -5.94
CA PRO A 8 -12.74 -14.88 -5.75
C PRO A 8 -11.94 -14.26 -6.88
N ARG A 9 -12.55 -13.31 -7.61
CA ARG A 9 -11.90 -12.51 -8.66
C ARG A 9 -11.95 -11.05 -8.23
N PHE A 10 -10.81 -10.38 -8.18
CA PHE A 10 -10.79 -8.95 -7.89
C PHE A 10 -11.10 -8.20 -9.17
N VAL A 11 -12.15 -7.38 -9.13
CA VAL A 11 -12.63 -6.62 -10.29
C VAL A 11 -11.96 -5.25 -10.26
N ASN A 12 -11.38 -4.84 -11.39
CA ASN A 12 -11.00 -3.44 -11.59
C ASN A 12 -12.30 -2.62 -11.69
N SER A 13 -12.58 -1.76 -10.70
CA SER A 13 -13.84 -1.01 -10.62
C SER A 13 -13.95 0.16 -11.62
N PHE A 14 -13.40 0.02 -12.82
CA PHE A 14 -13.42 1.07 -13.84
C PHE A 14 -13.63 0.47 -15.23
N ASP A 15 -14.77 -0.19 -15.41
CA ASP A 15 -15.34 -0.33 -16.74
C ASP A 15 -15.91 1.05 -17.13
N LEU A 16 -15.42 1.65 -18.21
CA LEU A 16 -15.79 3.01 -18.64
C LEU A 16 -17.31 3.16 -18.89
N ASN A 17 -18.01 2.05 -19.06
CA ASN A 17 -19.45 1.99 -19.28
C ASN A 17 -20.29 2.13 -18.00
N ASP A 18 -19.77 1.74 -16.83
CA ASP A 18 -20.48 1.83 -15.54
C ASP A 18 -20.52 3.26 -14.98
N ILE A 19 -19.65 4.15 -15.47
CA ILE A 19 -19.60 5.56 -15.08
C ILE A 19 -20.84 6.32 -15.57
N LYS A 20 -21.48 5.87 -16.67
CA LYS A 20 -22.62 6.57 -17.27
C LYS A 20 -23.94 6.31 -16.54
N THR A 21 -24.07 5.19 -15.83
CA THR A 21 -25.33 4.77 -15.18
C THR A 21 -25.41 5.17 -13.70
N SER A 22 -24.28 5.41 -13.03
CA SER A 22 -24.22 5.70 -11.58
C SER A 22 -24.38 7.19 -11.20
N SER A 23 -24.76 8.07 -12.14
CA SER A 23 -24.87 9.52 -11.87
C SER A 23 -26.14 9.97 -11.10
N LYS A 24 -26.92 9.03 -10.53
CA LYS A 24 -28.22 9.35 -9.88
C LYS A 24 -28.39 8.89 -8.43
N GLN A 25 -27.30 8.67 -7.68
CA GLN A 25 -27.42 8.55 -6.22
C GLN A 25 -26.64 9.66 -5.50
N PRO A 26 -27.25 10.33 -4.49
CA PRO A 26 -26.57 11.33 -3.70
C PRO A 26 -25.51 10.62 -2.84
N SER A 27 -24.24 10.77 -3.23
CA SER A 27 -23.11 10.21 -2.50
C SER A 27 -22.98 10.92 -1.15
N VAL A 28 -23.29 10.17 -0.09
CA VAL A 28 -23.08 10.61 1.29
C VAL A 28 -21.57 10.63 1.55
N ARG A 29 -21.03 11.84 1.33
CA ARG A 29 -19.69 12.37 1.62
C ARG A 29 -18.81 11.51 2.55
N SER A 30 -17.88 10.76 1.95
CA SER A 30 -16.65 10.20 2.55
C SER A 30 -15.60 11.27 2.92
N HIS A 31 -15.99 12.55 2.94
CA HIS A 31 -15.09 13.70 2.99
C HIS A 31 -14.68 14.11 4.44
N VAL A 32 -15.22 13.45 5.48
CA VAL A 32 -15.07 13.89 6.88
C VAL A 32 -13.91 13.19 7.60
N ALA A 33 -13.57 11.95 7.24
CA ALA A 33 -12.54 11.18 7.94
C ALA A 33 -11.12 11.77 7.81
N ARG A 34 -10.81 12.45 6.69
CA ARG A 34 -9.52 13.15 6.47
C ARG A 34 -9.24 14.25 7.51
N TYR A 35 -10.26 14.76 8.21
CA TYR A 35 -10.14 15.86 9.17
C TYR A 35 -10.17 15.40 10.64
N GLN A 36 -10.65 14.19 10.94
CA GLN A 36 -10.84 13.74 12.34
C GLN A 36 -9.51 13.44 13.04
N TRP A 37 -8.51 12.90 12.33
CA TRP A 37 -7.18 12.71 12.94
C TRP A 37 -6.49 14.05 13.27
N LYS A 38 -6.70 15.09 12.45
CA LYS A 38 -6.17 16.45 12.68
C LYS A 38 -6.82 17.13 13.89
N THR A 39 -8.07 16.81 14.22
CA THR A 39 -8.76 17.41 15.37
C THR A 39 -8.26 16.84 16.69
N HIS A 40 -7.91 15.55 16.75
CA HIS A 40 -7.28 14.96 17.94
C HIS A 40 -5.86 15.50 18.21
N LYS A 41 -5.08 15.85 17.17
CA LYS A 41 -3.75 16.49 17.34
C LYS A 41 -3.83 17.99 17.70
N ARG A 42 -4.90 18.69 17.27
CA ARG A 42 -5.10 20.14 17.51
C ARG A 42 -5.28 20.52 18.98
N ALA A 43 -5.78 19.61 19.83
CA ALA A 43 -5.86 19.86 21.27
C ALA A 43 -4.47 19.92 21.94
N ALA A 44 -3.45 19.29 21.35
CA ALA A 44 -2.12 19.17 21.94
C ALA A 44 -1.07 20.17 21.39
N GLN A 45 -1.33 20.84 20.25
CA GLN A 45 -0.35 21.71 19.59
C GLN A 45 -0.92 23.12 19.29
N LYS A 46 -1.20 23.90 20.33
CA LYS A 46 -1.17 25.37 20.20
C LYS A 46 0.28 25.84 20.29
N LYS A 47 1.00 25.83 19.16
CA LYS A 47 2.10 26.75 18.78
C LYS A 47 2.75 26.27 17.47
N GLY A 48 2.66 27.08 16.42
CA GLY A 48 3.51 26.97 15.22
C GLY A 48 2.82 26.53 13.92
N ALA A 49 2.70 27.48 13.00
CA ALA A 49 2.56 27.37 11.54
C ALA A 49 1.41 26.55 10.91
N ARG A 50 0.67 27.25 10.04
CA ARG A 50 -0.55 26.83 9.34
C ARG A 50 -0.18 26.14 8.01
N GLU A 51 -0.31 24.81 7.94
CA GLU A 51 -0.22 24.08 6.66
C GLU A 51 -1.61 23.76 6.09
N GLN A 52 -1.91 24.34 4.92
CA GLN A 52 -3.11 24.07 4.14
C GLN A 52 -2.75 23.03 3.06
N PHE A 53 -3.44 21.89 3.06
CA PHE A 53 -3.32 20.86 2.03
C PHE A 53 -4.48 21.01 1.04
N LEU A 54 -4.16 21.14 -0.25
CA LEU A 54 -5.13 21.30 -1.34
C LEU A 54 -5.65 19.93 -1.85
N PRO A 55 -6.88 19.87 -2.38
CA PRO A 55 -7.44 18.67 -2.98
C PRO A 55 -6.80 18.41 -4.35
N TYR A 56 -6.13 17.26 -4.53
CA TYR A 56 -5.60 16.87 -5.83
C TYR A 56 -6.64 16.06 -6.62
N ARG A 57 -7.18 16.68 -7.67
CA ARG A 57 -7.83 16.03 -8.81
C ARG A 57 -6.74 15.90 -9.88
N VAL A 58 -6.42 14.68 -10.30
CA VAL A 58 -5.45 14.44 -11.38
C VAL A 58 -6.13 14.81 -12.70
N GLU A 59 -5.74 15.94 -13.30
CA GLU A 59 -6.01 16.22 -14.72
C GLU A 59 -4.74 15.94 -15.52
N PHE A 60 -4.89 15.14 -16.57
CA PHE A 60 -3.82 14.78 -17.51
C PHE A 60 -3.52 15.95 -18.45
N SER A 61 -2.23 16.25 -18.65
CA SER A 61 -1.77 16.94 -19.85
C SER A 61 -0.53 16.24 -20.38
N MET A 62 -0.60 15.75 -21.62
CA MET A 62 0.54 15.25 -22.38
C MET A 62 1.10 16.40 -23.21
N ASP A 63 2.33 16.84 -22.90
CA ASP A 63 3.13 17.65 -23.81
C ASP A 63 4.55 17.10 -23.87
N PHE A 64 4.90 16.53 -25.03
CA PHE A 64 6.29 16.26 -25.41
C PHE A 64 6.90 17.56 -25.94
N ARG A 65 7.89 18.11 -25.24
CA ARG A 65 8.81 19.09 -25.84
C ARG A 65 10.25 18.75 -25.48
N ASN A 66 11.00 18.48 -26.54
CA ASN A 66 12.43 18.38 -26.62
C ASN A 66 12.99 19.80 -26.73
N ASP A 67 13.94 20.19 -25.89
CA ASP A 67 14.75 21.39 -26.12
C ASP A 67 16.15 21.26 -25.50
N GLY A 68 17.14 21.31 -26.38
CA GLY A 68 18.20 22.32 -26.31
C GLY A 68 19.31 22.16 -25.28
N ALA A 69 20.48 21.73 -25.75
CA ALA A 69 21.76 21.82 -25.06
C ALA A 69 22.17 23.27 -24.73
N ALA A 70 22.78 23.49 -23.56
CA ALA A 70 23.69 24.62 -23.32
C ALA A 70 24.64 24.40 -22.13
N ASN A 71 25.93 24.32 -22.47
CA ASN A 71 27.14 24.81 -21.78
C ASN A 71 27.51 24.36 -20.35
N ALA A 72 28.52 23.49 -20.29
CA ALA A 72 29.35 23.22 -19.12
C ALA A 72 30.62 24.10 -19.12
N SER A 73 31.06 24.52 -17.94
CA SER A 73 32.44 24.97 -17.67
C SER A 73 33.02 24.16 -16.51
N PRO A 74 34.33 23.84 -16.50
CA PRO A 74 34.89 22.81 -15.64
C PRO A 74 35.55 23.43 -14.42
N GLU A 75 34.95 23.25 -13.25
CA GLU A 75 35.67 23.43 -11.97
C GLU A 75 35.79 22.07 -11.28
N THR A 76 36.99 21.53 -11.40
CA THR A 76 37.51 20.37 -10.69
C THR A 76 37.61 20.66 -9.20
N GLU A 77 36.54 20.42 -8.47
CA GLU A 77 36.65 19.97 -7.09
C GLU A 77 36.53 18.45 -7.06
N ASN A 78 37.47 17.80 -6.38
CA ASN A 78 37.48 16.38 -6.03
C ASN A 78 36.31 16.01 -5.09
N ARG A 79 35.07 16.27 -5.50
CA ARG A 79 33.90 15.62 -4.95
C ARG A 79 33.77 14.29 -5.68
N ILE A 80 34.01 13.20 -4.96
CA ILE A 80 33.45 11.89 -5.32
C ILE A 80 31.99 12.16 -5.71
N PRO A 81 31.57 11.85 -6.96
CA PRO A 81 30.19 12.05 -7.35
C PRO A 81 29.33 11.33 -6.31
N ARG A 82 28.45 12.06 -5.63
CA ARG A 82 27.39 11.42 -4.86
C ARG A 82 26.50 10.76 -5.90
N LEU A 83 26.88 9.54 -6.30
CA LEU A 83 26.06 8.68 -7.11
C LEU A 83 24.75 8.54 -6.34
N LEU A 84 23.72 9.22 -6.82
CA LEU A 84 22.41 9.20 -6.19
C LEU A 84 21.94 7.73 -6.24
N GLY A 85 21.97 7.06 -5.08
CA GLY A 85 21.79 5.61 -4.96
C GLY A 85 23.01 4.83 -4.44
N GLY A 86 23.86 5.43 -3.57
CA GLY A 86 25.07 4.81 -3.01
C GLY A 86 24.92 3.32 -2.67
N TYR A 87 25.49 2.45 -3.51
CA TYR A 87 25.37 0.99 -3.40
C TYR A 87 23.91 0.44 -3.24
N ARG A 88 22.88 1.24 -3.55
CA ARG A 88 21.43 0.94 -3.42
C ARG A 88 20.84 0.31 -4.67
N VAL A 89 21.69 -0.17 -5.58
CA VAL A 89 21.28 -1.03 -6.68
C VAL A 89 21.43 -2.44 -6.15
N ASP A 90 20.32 -3.16 -6.01
CA ASP A 90 20.31 -4.58 -5.63
C ASP A 90 21.29 -5.37 -6.52
N PRO A 91 22.48 -5.73 -5.98
CA PRO A 91 23.57 -6.27 -6.79
C PRO A 91 23.25 -7.67 -7.29
N PHE A 92 22.28 -8.34 -6.67
CA PHE A 92 21.84 -9.69 -7.02
C PHE A 92 20.60 -9.71 -7.91
N ARG A 93 20.00 -8.54 -8.21
CA ARG A 93 18.76 -8.43 -8.99
C ARG A 93 17.66 -9.37 -8.46
N SER A 94 17.56 -9.45 -7.14
CA SER A 94 16.60 -10.24 -6.37
C SER A 94 15.15 -9.75 -6.50
N TYR A 95 14.93 -8.50 -6.94
CA TYR A 95 13.57 -7.97 -7.09
C TYR A 95 12.80 -8.61 -8.26
N PRO A 96 11.56 -9.09 -8.05
CA PRO A 96 10.73 -9.67 -9.10
C PRO A 96 10.49 -8.74 -10.29
N VAL A 97 10.45 -7.44 -10.00
CA VAL A 97 10.16 -6.39 -10.97
C VAL A 97 11.17 -5.26 -10.80
N TRP A 98 11.80 -4.86 -11.91
CA TRP A 98 12.69 -3.70 -11.92
C TRP A 98 11.96 -2.45 -12.43
N ARG A 99 12.20 -1.31 -11.78
CA ARG A 99 11.80 0.02 -12.23
C ARG A 99 12.94 1.01 -11.99
N PRO A 100 13.13 2.04 -12.84
CA PRO A 100 14.18 3.04 -12.64
C PRO A 100 14.08 3.79 -11.32
N TYR A 101 12.86 3.99 -10.81
CA TYR A 101 12.59 4.68 -9.55
C TYR A 101 12.61 3.77 -8.32
N LEU A 102 12.82 2.46 -8.50
CA LEU A 102 12.69 1.47 -7.45
C LEU A 102 13.65 1.69 -6.27
N PRO A 103 14.95 2.02 -6.45
CA PRO A 103 15.84 2.33 -5.34
C PRO A 103 15.35 3.49 -4.46
N LEU A 104 14.67 4.48 -5.06
CA LEU A 104 14.16 5.64 -4.33
C LEU A 104 12.96 5.29 -3.44
N VAL A 105 12.06 4.45 -3.94
CA VAL A 105 10.82 4.11 -3.23
C VAL A 105 10.98 2.92 -2.27
N ILE A 106 11.99 2.06 -2.46
CA ILE A 106 12.29 0.98 -1.51
C ILE A 106 12.78 1.53 -0.16
N ASP A 107 13.48 2.65 -0.15
CA ASP A 107 13.84 3.30 1.11
C ASP A 107 12.63 3.89 1.86
N HIS A 108 11.56 4.15 1.11
CA HIS A 108 10.29 4.67 1.60
C HIS A 108 9.24 3.58 1.82
N LEU A 109 9.59 2.31 1.61
CA LEU A 109 8.74 1.20 2.03
C LEU A 109 8.51 1.35 3.53
N SER A 110 7.25 1.39 3.96
CA SER A 110 6.87 1.33 5.38
C SER A 110 7.35 0.05 6.09
N MET A 111 8.06 -0.84 5.41
CA MET A 111 8.69 -2.06 5.95
C MET A 111 10.11 -1.81 6.48
N ALA A 112 10.69 -0.63 6.24
CA ALA A 112 12.02 -0.26 6.71
C ALA A 112 12.02 0.22 8.17
N VAL A 113 10.83 0.44 8.74
CA VAL A 113 10.62 0.91 10.11
C VAL A 113 10.03 -0.22 10.94
N ASP A 114 10.56 -0.43 12.14
CA ASP A 114 10.01 -1.38 13.10
C ASP A 114 8.65 -0.87 13.57
N ILE A 115 7.62 -1.73 13.50
CA ILE A 115 6.27 -1.40 13.96
C ILE A 115 6.03 -2.27 15.20
N PRO A 116 6.13 -1.71 16.42
CA PRO A 116 6.06 -2.48 17.66
C PRO A 116 4.79 -3.34 17.76
N GLU A 117 3.67 -2.85 17.23
CA GLU A 117 2.40 -3.57 17.20
C GLU A 117 2.48 -4.85 16.35
N ILE A 118 3.31 -4.86 15.30
CA ILE A 118 3.46 -6.00 14.37
C ILE A 118 4.65 -6.89 14.75
N ASP A 119 5.78 -6.30 15.13
CA ASP A 119 6.98 -7.04 15.51
C ASP A 119 6.82 -7.71 16.89
N GLY A 120 6.01 -7.11 17.77
CA GLY A 120 5.82 -7.52 19.16
C GLY A 120 6.94 -7.02 20.08
N PRO A 121 6.77 -7.17 21.40
CA PRO A 121 7.64 -6.52 22.40
C PRO A 121 9.10 -7.00 22.38
N PHE A 122 9.36 -8.21 21.87
CA PHE A 122 10.67 -8.86 21.92
C PHE A 122 11.35 -9.07 20.56
N ASN A 123 10.69 -8.73 19.45
CA ASN A 123 11.30 -8.83 18.13
C ASN A 123 11.51 -7.45 17.52
N ARG A 124 12.49 -7.34 16.61
CA ARG A 124 12.76 -6.12 15.84
C ARG A 124 13.04 -6.50 14.40
N GLY A 125 12.59 -5.69 13.47
CA GLY A 125 12.87 -5.85 12.05
C GLY A 125 12.27 -7.10 11.41
N LEU A 126 11.17 -7.66 11.92
CA LEU A 126 10.51 -8.80 11.25
C LEU A 126 9.95 -8.35 9.89
N LEU A 127 9.50 -7.10 9.79
CA LEU A 127 9.09 -6.49 8.53
C LEU A 127 10.22 -6.48 7.49
N ARG A 128 11.45 -6.20 7.93
CA ARG A 128 12.64 -6.12 7.07
C ARG A 128 13.23 -7.48 6.72
N THR A 129 13.14 -8.45 7.62
CA THR A 129 13.82 -9.74 7.50
C THR A 129 12.90 -10.82 6.93
N GLN A 130 11.70 -10.99 7.50
CA GLN A 130 10.78 -12.05 7.11
C GLN A 130 9.78 -11.58 6.06
N TRP A 131 9.10 -10.47 6.33
CA TRP A 131 8.06 -9.98 5.43
C TRP A 131 8.63 -9.49 4.11
N PHE A 132 9.74 -8.75 4.12
CA PHE A 132 10.41 -8.33 2.88
C PHE A 132 10.90 -9.53 2.06
N SER A 133 11.40 -10.59 2.71
CA SER A 133 11.79 -11.83 2.03
C SER A 133 10.59 -12.49 1.35
N LEU A 134 9.43 -12.55 2.03
CA LEU A 134 8.17 -13.01 1.41
C LEU A 134 7.74 -12.10 0.25
N ALA A 135 7.93 -10.79 0.38
CA ALA A 135 7.54 -9.83 -0.65
C ALA A 135 8.31 -10.05 -1.95
N ILE A 136 9.63 -10.22 -1.87
CA ILE A 136 10.47 -10.43 -3.06
C ILE A 136 10.35 -11.86 -3.62
N SER A 137 9.70 -12.79 -2.92
CA SER A 137 9.43 -14.14 -3.45
C SER A 137 8.19 -14.21 -4.34
N SER A 138 7.40 -13.14 -4.44
CA SER A 138 6.15 -13.11 -5.20
C SER A 138 5.97 -11.83 -6.00
N ASN A 139 5.73 -11.97 -7.30
CA ASN A 139 5.52 -10.84 -8.20
C ASN A 139 4.30 -10.00 -7.79
N ALA A 140 3.19 -10.65 -7.42
CA ALA A 140 1.96 -9.97 -7.03
C ALA A 140 2.15 -9.15 -5.75
N LEU A 141 2.72 -9.77 -4.72
CA LEU A 141 2.98 -9.10 -3.45
C LEU A 141 3.97 -7.94 -3.62
N PHE A 142 5.04 -8.15 -4.38
CA PHE A 142 6.04 -7.13 -4.64
C PHE A 142 5.45 -5.91 -5.37
N LEU A 143 4.63 -6.12 -6.41
CA LEU A 143 3.97 -5.04 -7.14
C LEU A 143 3.03 -4.21 -6.25
N VAL A 144 2.27 -4.85 -5.37
CA VAL A 144 1.40 -4.14 -4.39
C VAL A 144 2.23 -3.31 -3.42
N ILE A 145 3.34 -3.85 -2.93
CA ILE A 145 4.25 -3.14 -2.03
C ILE A 145 4.92 -1.96 -2.73
N LEU A 146 5.31 -2.13 -4.00
CA LEU A 146 5.84 -1.06 -4.83
C LEU A 146 4.79 0.03 -5.08
N LEU A 147 3.55 -0.35 -5.39
CA LEU A 147 2.42 0.57 -5.54
C LEU A 147 2.22 1.40 -4.28
N LEU A 148 2.15 0.73 -3.12
CA LEU A 148 1.93 1.39 -1.85
C LEU A 148 3.04 2.41 -1.54
N SER A 149 4.29 1.99 -1.72
CA SER A 149 5.46 2.81 -1.40
C SER A 149 5.63 3.98 -2.36
N THR A 150 5.36 3.77 -3.65
CA THR A 150 5.39 4.83 -4.66
C THR A 150 4.27 5.85 -4.41
N SER A 151 3.08 5.39 -4.06
CA SER A 151 1.94 6.26 -3.75
C SER A 151 2.18 7.07 -2.47
N HIS A 152 2.75 6.44 -1.45
CA HIS A 152 3.15 7.12 -0.23
C HIS A 152 4.25 8.16 -0.48
N TYR A 153 5.29 7.80 -1.24
CA TYR A 153 6.34 8.75 -1.63
C TYR A 153 5.76 9.96 -2.36
N ALA A 154 4.88 9.71 -3.34
CA ALA A 154 4.23 10.76 -4.11
C ALA A 154 3.36 11.68 -3.24
N ALA A 155 2.69 11.14 -2.22
CA ALA A 155 1.84 11.90 -1.30
C ALA A 155 2.63 12.70 -0.25
N SER A 156 3.79 12.20 0.19
CA SER A 156 4.62 12.82 1.22
C SER A 156 5.54 13.94 0.71
N HIS A 157 5.88 13.94 -0.58
CA HIS A 157 6.84 14.88 -1.16
C HIS A 157 6.15 15.99 -1.98
N LYS A 158 6.08 17.21 -1.40
CA LYS A 158 5.49 18.41 -2.03
C LYS A 158 6.11 18.80 -3.39
N HIS A 159 7.37 18.43 -3.62
CA HIS A 159 8.09 18.62 -4.88
C HIS A 159 8.46 17.29 -5.51
N ASN A 160 7.47 16.39 -5.63
CA ASN A 160 7.68 15.09 -6.20
C ASN A 160 8.16 15.21 -7.67
N LYS A 161 9.40 14.76 -7.93
CA LYS A 161 9.95 14.65 -9.30
C LYS A 161 9.71 13.28 -9.94
N LEU A 162 9.17 12.31 -9.18
CA LEU A 162 8.80 11.01 -9.73
C LEU A 162 7.59 11.16 -10.65
N LYS A 163 7.85 11.01 -11.95
CA LYS A 163 6.83 10.81 -12.97
C LYS A 163 6.54 9.31 -13.03
N VAL A 164 5.65 8.83 -12.16
CA VAL A 164 5.19 7.43 -12.19
C VAL A 164 3.70 7.42 -12.47
N ASP A 165 3.31 6.60 -13.45
CA ASP A 165 1.91 6.30 -13.69
C ASP A 165 1.41 5.32 -12.62
N LEU A 166 0.85 5.88 -11.53
CA LEU A 166 0.28 5.12 -10.43
C LEU A 166 -0.97 4.32 -10.87
N PHE A 167 -1.67 4.77 -11.91
CA PHE A 167 -2.82 4.04 -12.43
C PHE A 167 -2.37 2.75 -13.11
N GLN A 168 -1.36 2.85 -13.97
CA GLN A 168 -0.74 1.68 -14.59
C GLN A 168 -0.16 0.72 -13.55
N LEU A 169 0.54 1.23 -12.54
CA LEU A 169 1.11 0.40 -11.47
C LEU A 169 0.03 -0.31 -10.63
N ARG A 170 -1.10 0.36 -10.36
CA ARG A 170 -2.26 -0.24 -9.70
C ARG A 170 -2.89 -1.34 -10.55
N TYR A 171 -3.06 -1.09 -11.84
CA TYR A 171 -3.56 -2.09 -12.80
C TYR A 171 -2.67 -3.33 -12.82
N GLU A 172 -1.34 -3.15 -12.91
CA GLU A 172 -0.36 -4.25 -12.89
C GLU A 172 -0.44 -5.07 -11.60
N ALA A 173 -0.58 -4.42 -10.45
CA ALA A 173 -0.71 -5.09 -9.15
C ALA A 173 -1.97 -5.96 -9.09
N VAL A 174 -3.15 -5.41 -9.44
CA VAL A 174 -4.42 -6.16 -9.45
C VAL A 174 -4.39 -7.28 -10.48
N TRP A 175 -3.86 -7.01 -11.68
CA TRP A 175 -3.70 -8.03 -12.72
C TRP A 175 -2.81 -9.18 -12.24
N SER A 176 -1.69 -8.88 -11.58
CA SER A 176 -0.80 -9.91 -11.05
C SER A 176 -1.44 -10.73 -9.93
N ILE A 177 -2.29 -10.15 -9.08
CA ILE A 177 -3.07 -10.89 -8.07
C ILE A 177 -4.04 -11.85 -8.76
N ASN A 178 -4.80 -11.37 -9.74
CA ASN A 178 -5.77 -12.19 -10.47
C ASN A 178 -5.09 -13.35 -11.20
N LYS A 179 -3.95 -13.08 -11.85
CA LYS A 179 -3.15 -14.13 -12.48
C LYS A 179 -2.66 -15.17 -11.46
N ALA A 180 -2.17 -14.73 -10.30
CA ALA A 180 -1.74 -15.64 -9.24
C ALA A 180 -2.88 -16.54 -8.75
N LEU A 181 -4.09 -15.96 -8.55
CA LEU A 181 -5.29 -16.72 -8.20
C LEU A 181 -5.64 -17.80 -9.23
N GLU A 182 -5.62 -17.44 -10.52
CA GLU A 182 -5.90 -18.37 -11.62
C GLU A 182 -4.87 -19.53 -11.65
N THR A 183 -3.58 -19.22 -11.49
CA THR A 183 -2.51 -20.23 -11.53
C THR A 183 -2.45 -21.13 -10.29
N SER A 184 -2.95 -20.64 -9.15
CA SER A 184 -2.83 -21.35 -7.87
C SER A 184 -3.74 -22.58 -7.75
N HIS A 185 -4.63 -22.84 -8.71
CA HIS A 185 -5.60 -23.94 -8.67
C HIS A 185 -6.33 -24.06 -7.32
N GLN A 186 -6.71 -22.92 -6.72
CA GLN A 186 -7.37 -22.80 -5.41
C GLN A 186 -6.47 -23.01 -4.18
N THR A 187 -5.16 -23.18 -4.34
CA THR A 187 -4.21 -23.16 -3.22
C THR A 187 -3.87 -21.71 -2.85
N VAL A 188 -4.42 -21.24 -1.75
CA VAL A 188 -4.15 -19.89 -1.25
C VAL A 188 -2.86 -19.92 -0.44
N ASP A 189 -1.76 -19.34 -0.92
CA ASP A 189 -0.50 -19.27 -0.18
C ASP A 189 -0.36 -17.97 0.66
N ASP A 190 0.69 -17.88 1.47
CA ASP A 190 0.95 -16.71 2.31
C ASP A 190 1.27 -15.46 1.48
N THR A 191 1.90 -15.64 0.30
CA THR A 191 2.24 -14.52 -0.57
C THR A 191 0.99 -13.85 -1.15
N LEU A 192 -0.01 -14.65 -1.53
CA LEU A 192 -1.27 -14.17 -2.07
C LEU A 192 -2.15 -13.51 -1.01
N ILE A 193 -2.24 -14.12 0.19
CA ILE A 193 -2.89 -13.48 1.35
C ILE A 193 -2.23 -12.14 1.66
N GLY A 194 -0.89 -12.12 1.70
CA GLY A 194 -0.14 -10.90 1.90
C GLY A 194 -0.42 -9.84 0.84
N ALA A 195 -0.50 -10.25 -0.43
CA ALA A 195 -0.73 -9.34 -1.56
C ALA A 195 -2.10 -8.69 -1.47
N VAL A 196 -3.14 -9.48 -1.22
CA VAL A 196 -4.51 -8.98 -1.06
C VAL A 196 -4.64 -8.11 0.20
N ALA A 197 -4.02 -8.50 1.31
CA ALA A 197 -4.04 -7.70 2.53
C ALA A 197 -3.40 -6.31 2.31
N LYS A 198 -2.24 -6.25 1.66
CA LYS A 198 -1.62 -4.96 1.34
C LYS A 198 -2.36 -4.19 0.25
N MET A 199 -3.06 -4.87 -0.66
CA MET A 199 -3.91 -4.19 -1.64
C MET A 199 -5.11 -3.54 -0.94
N ALA A 200 -5.73 -4.22 0.03
CA ALA A 200 -6.76 -3.61 0.88
C ALA A 200 -6.19 -2.40 1.63
N SER A 201 -4.99 -2.52 2.22
CA SER A 201 -4.33 -1.38 2.88
C SER A 201 -4.10 -0.20 1.94
N TYR A 202 -3.71 -0.43 0.69
CA TYR A 202 -3.61 0.62 -0.33
C TYR A 202 -4.96 1.29 -0.60
N GLU A 203 -6.03 0.50 -0.82
CA GLU A 203 -7.36 1.04 -1.07
C GLU A 203 -7.92 1.83 0.11
N ALA A 204 -7.59 1.40 1.34
CA ALA A 204 -7.95 2.13 2.55
C ALA A 204 -7.34 3.54 2.61
N MET A 205 -6.11 3.71 2.10
CA MET A 205 -5.41 5.00 2.14
C MET A 205 -5.68 5.89 0.93
N PHE A 206 -5.69 5.30 -0.27
CA PHE A 206 -5.66 6.01 -1.55
C PHE A 206 -6.89 5.75 -2.41
N GLY A 207 -7.70 4.76 -2.06
CA GLY A 207 -8.86 4.31 -2.81
C GLY A 207 -10.20 4.72 -2.17
N THR A 208 -11.14 3.78 -2.19
CA THR A 208 -12.49 3.96 -1.66
C THR A 208 -12.82 2.87 -0.64
N LEU A 209 -13.80 3.13 0.22
CA LEU A 209 -14.26 2.13 1.18
C LEU A 209 -14.81 0.87 0.47
N ASP A 210 -15.51 1.05 -0.66
CA ASP A 210 -16.09 -0.07 -1.41
C ASP A 210 -15.02 -0.99 -2.00
N THR A 211 -13.93 -0.42 -2.54
CA THR A 211 -12.79 -1.19 -3.06
C THR A 211 -12.01 -1.86 -1.93
N TYR A 212 -11.83 -1.17 -0.80
CA TYR A 212 -11.29 -1.78 0.42
C TYR A 212 -12.12 -2.99 0.87
N ASP A 213 -13.44 -2.84 0.98
CA ASP A 213 -14.36 -3.90 1.40
C ASP A 213 -14.40 -5.08 0.41
N MET A 214 -14.22 -4.81 -0.88
CA MET A 214 -14.05 -5.86 -1.88
C MET A 214 -12.80 -6.70 -1.60
N HIS A 215 -11.65 -6.06 -1.34
CA HIS A 215 -10.42 -6.78 -1.02
C HIS A 215 -10.51 -7.52 0.32
N MET A 216 -11.09 -6.90 1.36
CA MET A 216 -11.23 -7.52 2.67
C MET A 216 -12.19 -8.71 2.69
N ARG A 217 -13.28 -8.68 1.91
CA ARG A 217 -14.14 -9.86 1.72
C ARG A 217 -13.39 -11.02 1.06
N GLY A 218 -12.63 -10.71 0.00
CA GLY A 218 -11.78 -11.71 -0.67
C GLY A 218 -10.71 -12.28 0.26
N LEU A 219 -10.05 -11.41 1.03
CA LEU A 219 -9.04 -11.78 2.03
C LEU A 219 -9.61 -12.68 3.12
N SER A 220 -10.78 -12.33 3.67
CA SER A 220 -11.46 -13.14 4.70
C SER A 220 -11.74 -14.55 4.17
N ARG A 221 -12.24 -14.66 2.93
CA ARG A 221 -12.47 -15.95 2.28
C ARG A 221 -11.19 -16.75 2.08
N MET A 222 -10.09 -16.10 1.69
CA MET A 222 -8.78 -16.73 1.52
C MET A 222 -8.25 -17.31 2.84
N ILE A 223 -8.41 -16.56 3.94
CA ILE A 223 -7.99 -16.98 5.28
C ILE A 223 -8.83 -18.16 5.76
N GLU A 224 -10.15 -18.14 5.53
CA GLU A 224 -11.01 -19.29 5.82
C GLU A 224 -10.55 -20.55 5.09
N LEU A 225 -10.24 -20.44 3.79
CA LEU A 225 -9.75 -21.56 2.98
C LEU A 225 -8.41 -22.10 3.48
N ARG A 226 -7.59 -21.25 4.11
CA ARG A 226 -6.34 -21.68 4.77
C ARG A 226 -6.53 -22.28 6.16
N GLY A 227 -7.75 -22.28 6.71
CA GLY A 227 -8.03 -22.81 8.03
C GLY A 227 -8.03 -21.76 9.16
N GLY A 228 -8.13 -20.48 8.82
CA GLY A 228 -8.25 -19.37 9.77
C GLY A 228 -6.97 -18.55 9.97
N LEU A 229 -7.05 -17.51 10.80
CA LEU A 229 -5.91 -16.58 11.01
C LEU A 229 -4.68 -17.27 11.63
N CYS A 230 -4.88 -18.25 12.50
CA CYS A 230 -3.78 -18.94 13.18
C CYS A 230 -3.01 -19.92 12.29
N SER A 231 -3.50 -20.22 11.08
CA SER A 231 -2.82 -21.09 10.12
C SER A 231 -1.93 -20.34 9.13
N LEU A 232 -1.88 -19.01 9.25
CA LEU A 232 -1.01 -18.16 8.45
C LEU A 232 0.45 -18.32 8.89
N GLY A 233 1.38 -18.32 7.93
CA GLY A 233 2.79 -18.54 8.22
C GLY A 233 3.51 -17.29 8.75
N LEU A 234 4.82 -17.27 8.52
CA LEU A 234 5.75 -16.29 9.10
C LEU A 234 5.67 -16.22 10.64
N ASN A 235 5.47 -17.36 11.30
CA ASN A 235 5.38 -17.47 12.76
C ASN A 235 4.38 -16.47 13.38
N GLY A 236 3.20 -16.31 12.75
CA GLY A 236 2.15 -15.40 13.21
C GLY A 236 2.34 -13.93 12.79
N LEU A 237 3.44 -13.58 12.13
CA LEU A 237 3.65 -12.21 11.61
C LEU A 237 2.56 -11.82 10.59
N LEU A 238 2.20 -12.74 9.68
CA LEU A 238 1.17 -12.46 8.67
C LEU A 238 -0.20 -12.21 9.31
N GLN A 239 -0.56 -13.01 10.32
CA GLN A 239 -1.76 -12.78 11.13
C GLN A 239 -1.76 -11.37 11.74
N ARG A 240 -0.65 -10.96 12.39
CA ARG A 240 -0.53 -9.63 12.99
C ARG A 240 -0.68 -8.52 11.94
N ILE A 241 -0.07 -8.68 10.76
CA ILE A 241 -0.20 -7.72 9.65
C ILE A 241 -1.68 -7.58 9.21
N VAL A 242 -2.40 -8.69 9.03
CA VAL A 242 -3.81 -8.67 8.61
C VAL A 242 -4.69 -7.96 9.65
N ILE A 243 -4.54 -8.32 10.93
CA ILE A 243 -5.31 -7.70 12.02
C ILE A 243 -4.97 -6.20 12.10
N TRP A 244 -3.70 -5.85 11.95
CA TRP A 244 -3.25 -4.45 12.01
C TRP A 244 -3.85 -3.64 10.87
N ILE A 245 -3.94 -4.20 9.66
CA ILE A 245 -4.58 -3.55 8.52
C ILE A 245 -6.07 -3.33 8.77
N ASP A 246 -6.80 -4.35 9.21
CA ASP A 246 -8.23 -4.27 9.53
C ASP A 246 -8.50 -3.20 10.61
N TYR A 247 -7.73 -3.23 11.69
CA TYR A 247 -7.86 -2.30 12.81
C TYR A 247 -7.61 -0.84 12.41
N ASN A 248 -6.50 -0.57 11.71
CA ASN A 248 -6.17 0.79 11.27
C ASN A 248 -7.12 1.31 10.19
N SER A 249 -7.59 0.43 9.31
CA SER A 249 -8.55 0.81 8.25
C SER A 249 -9.92 1.13 8.85
N ALA A 250 -10.40 0.35 9.82
CA ALA A 250 -11.63 0.64 10.53
C ALA A 250 -11.56 2.02 11.21
N PHE A 251 -10.45 2.31 11.91
CA PHE A 251 -10.23 3.63 12.49
C PHE A 251 -10.19 4.74 11.44
N LEU A 252 -9.43 4.56 10.35
CA LEU A 252 -9.26 5.54 9.28
C LEU A 252 -10.59 5.93 8.63
N HIS A 253 -11.53 4.98 8.52
CA HIS A 253 -12.85 5.21 7.94
C HIS A 253 -13.94 5.51 8.98
N GLY A 254 -13.60 5.56 10.27
CA GLY A 254 -14.56 5.80 11.35
C GLY A 254 -15.60 4.68 11.51
N ARG A 255 -15.23 3.43 11.22
CA ARG A 255 -16.09 2.25 11.36
C ARG A 255 -15.90 1.58 12.71
N SER A 256 -17.00 1.13 13.31
CA SER A 256 -17.00 0.27 14.50
C SER A 256 -16.82 -1.21 14.15
N GLU A 257 -17.25 -1.62 12.96
CA GLU A 257 -17.17 -2.99 12.49
C GLU A 257 -15.78 -3.30 11.92
N ARG A 258 -15.26 -4.48 12.30
CA ARG A 258 -13.99 -5.05 11.85
C ARG A 258 -14.26 -6.40 11.21
N TYR A 259 -13.44 -6.77 10.23
CA TYR A 259 -13.50 -8.10 9.63
C TYR A 259 -13.03 -9.20 10.59
N PHE A 260 -12.11 -8.87 11.51
CA PHE A 260 -11.57 -9.77 12.51
C PHE A 260 -11.75 -9.19 13.93
N PRO A 261 -12.99 -9.15 14.46
CA PRO A 261 -13.30 -8.46 15.71
C PRO A 261 -12.77 -9.17 16.97
N ASN A 262 -12.67 -10.50 16.94
CA ASN A 262 -12.26 -11.33 18.08
C ASN A 262 -10.73 -11.43 18.24
N THR A 263 -9.98 -10.65 17.47
CA THR A 263 -8.53 -10.64 17.55
C THR A 263 -8.04 -9.29 18.06
N THR A 264 -7.21 -9.35 19.10
CA THR A 264 -6.49 -8.21 19.68
C THR A 264 -5.02 -8.31 19.29
N LEU A 265 -4.46 -7.21 18.81
CA LEU A 265 -3.01 -6.99 18.89
C LEU A 265 -2.77 -6.48 20.30
N ASP A 266 -2.02 -7.23 21.11
CA ASP A 266 -1.76 -6.94 22.52
C ASP A 266 -1.47 -5.44 22.73
N ASP A 267 -2.35 -4.75 23.45
CA ASP A 267 -2.29 -3.31 23.81
C ASP A 267 -2.06 -2.31 22.67
N ALA A 268 -2.26 -2.69 21.40
CA ALA A 268 -2.04 -1.82 20.26
C ALA A 268 -3.18 -0.80 20.09
N THR A 269 -2.92 0.46 20.42
CA THR A 269 -3.80 1.58 20.03
C THR A 269 -3.75 1.81 18.51
N PRO A 270 -4.85 2.24 17.85
CA PRO A 270 -4.81 2.46 16.41
C PRO A 270 -3.84 3.59 16.13
N ASN A 271 -2.86 3.34 15.29
CA ASN A 271 -1.88 4.33 14.87
C ASN A 271 -1.88 4.46 13.34
N PRO A 272 -2.81 5.25 12.79
CA PRO A 272 -2.86 5.49 11.36
C PRO A 272 -1.62 6.22 10.85
N GLY A 273 -0.80 6.81 11.72
CA GLY A 273 0.48 7.42 11.32
C GLY A 273 1.42 6.39 10.73
N ASN A 274 1.62 5.26 11.43
CA ASN A 274 2.38 4.12 10.92
C ASN A 274 1.71 3.47 9.70
N PHE A 275 0.37 3.52 9.63
CA PHE A 275 -0.41 3.08 8.47
C PHE A 275 -0.18 3.94 7.24
N LEU A 276 -0.12 5.27 7.42
CA LEU A 276 0.05 6.28 6.40
C LEU A 276 1.52 6.66 6.15
N GLY A 277 2.48 5.96 6.78
CA GLY A 277 3.92 6.24 6.65
C GLY A 277 4.38 7.60 7.20
N ALA A 278 3.59 8.22 8.08
CA ALA A 278 3.94 9.47 8.74
C ALA A 278 4.86 9.19 9.94
N SER A 279 6.17 9.32 9.71
CA SER A 279 7.18 9.46 10.77
C SER A 279 7.04 10.77 11.52
#